data_AF-A0A1G6IPW8-F1
#
_entry.id   AF-A0A1G6IPW8-F1
#
_cell.length_a   1.000
_cell.length_b   1.000
_cell.length_c   1.000
_cell.angle_alpha   90.00
_cell.angle_beta   90.00
_cell.angle_gamma   90.00
#
_symmetry.space_group_name_H-M   'P 1'
#
loop_
_entity.id
_entity.type
_entity.pdbx_description
1 polymer ?
#
loop_
_entity_poly.entity_id
_entity_poly.type
_entity_poly.pdbx_seq_one_letter_code
_entity_poly.pdbx_strand_id
1 'polypeptide(L)'
;MDLFWQQLLNGLSTGSVYTLVALGLTLVFGVLHIPNFAHGAFYMLGAYVALTVMTLFGIPYWLAMFLSILVIAALAVLTDRLVYHPLRNATPLQH
;
A
#
# COMPACT_ATOMS: atom_id res chain seq x y z
N MET A 1 9.15 -31.05 -16.71
CA MET A 1 7.94 -30.88 -15.86
C MET A 1 8.16 -29.80 -14.81
N ASP A 2 9.39 -29.59 -14.35
CA ASP A 2 9.72 -28.54 -13.37
C ASP A 2 9.46 -27.12 -13.88
N LEU A 3 9.73 -26.84 -15.15
CA LEU A 3 9.46 -25.54 -15.77
C LEU A 3 7.98 -25.15 -15.71
N PHE A 4 7.07 -26.11 -15.94
CA PHE A 4 5.63 -25.88 -15.87
C PHE A 4 5.21 -25.51 -14.45
N TRP A 5 5.64 -26.28 -13.45
CA TRP A 5 5.34 -25.99 -12.04
C TRP A 5 5.92 -24.68 -11.57
N GLN A 6 7.15 -24.36 -11.99
CA GLN A 6 7.80 -23.09 -11.66
C GLN A 6 7.05 -21.89 -12.26
N GLN A 7 6.64 -21.97 -13.53
CA GLN A 7 5.86 -20.90 -14.17
C GLN A 7 4.48 -20.74 -13.52
N LEU A 8 3.82 -21.85 -13.17
CA LEU A 8 2.55 -21.81 -12.45
C LEU A 8 2.68 -21.11 -11.09
N LEU A 9 3.69 -21.48 -10.30
CA LEU A 9 3.94 -20.87 -8.99
C LEU A 9 4.35 -19.40 -9.10
N ASN A 10 5.18 -19.04 -10.08
CA ASN A 10 5.54 -17.64 -10.34
C ASN A 10 4.32 -16.80 -10.76
N GLY A 11 3.45 -17.36 -11.62
CA GLY A 11 2.21 -16.73 -12.04
C GLY A 11 1.25 -16.53 -10.87
N LEU A 12 1.08 -17.54 -10.02
CA LEU A 12 0.28 -17.44 -8.79
C LEU A 12 0.86 -16.41 -7.82
N SER A 13 2.16 -16.45 -7.54
CA SER A 13 2.82 -15.50 -6.63
C SER A 13 2.62 -14.05 -7.11
N THR A 14 2.89 -13.79 -8.39
CA THR A 14 2.75 -12.45 -8.98
C THR A 14 1.28 -12.02 -9.03
N GLY A 15 0.39 -12.94 -9.41
CA GLY A 15 -1.06 -12.71 -9.44
C GLY A 15 -1.63 -12.41 -8.05
N SER A 16 -1.16 -13.09 -7.01
CA SER A 16 -1.53 -12.82 -5.61
C SER A 16 -1.11 -11.42 -5.17
N VAL A 17 0.10 -10.98 -5.53
CA VAL A 17 0.56 -9.61 -5.25
C VAL A 17 -0.36 -8.59 -5.92
N TYR A 18 -0.65 -8.75 -7.22
CA TYR A 18 -1.55 -7.83 -7.93
C TYR A 18 -2.98 -7.86 -7.37
N THR A 19 -3.47 -9.03 -6.96
CA THR A 19 -4.79 -9.18 -6.34
C THR A 19 -4.84 -8.46 -5.00
N LEU A 20 -3.80 -8.60 -4.16
CA LEU A 20 -3.72 -7.90 -2.88
C LEU A 20 -3.69 -6.38 -3.06
N VAL A 21 -2.94 -5.89 -4.06
CA VAL A 21 -2.91 -4.45 -4.39
C VAL A 21 -4.29 -3.96 -4.86
N ALA A 22 -4.93 -4.70 -5.76
CA ALA A 22 -6.27 -4.38 -6.24
C ALA A 22 -7.30 -4.37 -5.10
N LEU A 23 -7.27 -5.38 -4.21
CA LEU A 23 -8.12 -5.45 -3.03
C LEU A 23 -7.92 -4.24 -2.11
N GLY A 24 -6.67 -3.83 -1.88
CA GLY A 24 -6.36 -2.63 -1.08
C GLY A 24 -7.02 -1.37 -1.66
N LEU A 25 -6.91 -1.19 -2.98
CA LEU A 25 -7.58 -0.09 -3.69
C LEU A 25 -9.11 -0.18 -3.53
N THR A 26 -9.70 -1.35 -3.79
CA THR A 26 -11.15 -1.58 -3.65
C THR A 26 -11.66 -1.31 -2.24
N LEU A 27 -10.92 -1.69 -1.20
CA LEU A 27 -11.31 -1.44 0.19
C LEU A 27 -11.32 0.06 0.52
N VAL A 28 -10.27 0.80 0.09
CA VAL A 28 -10.20 2.25 0.30
C VAL A 28 -11.35 2.96 -0.41
N PHE A 29 -11.60 2.61 -1.67
CA PHE A 29 -12.72 3.13 -2.43
C PHE A 29 -14.07 2.76 -1.82
N GLY A 30 -14.25 1.52 -1.38
CA GLY A 30 -15.52 1.04 -0.81
C GLY A 30 -15.89 1.76 0.50
N VAL A 31 -14.91 2.19 1.28
CA VAL A 31 -15.15 2.95 2.52
C VAL A 31 -15.31 4.44 2.24
N LEU A 32 -14.44 5.03 1.42
CA LEU A 32 -14.38 6.48 1.22
C LEU A 32 -15.31 6.99 0.11
N HIS A 33 -15.69 6.13 -0.85
CA HIS A 33 -16.36 6.48 -2.11
C HIS A 33 -15.64 7.58 -2.92
N ILE A 34 -14.34 7.83 -2.63
CA ILE A 34 -13.51 8.85 -3.25
C ILE A 34 -12.26 8.20 -3.85
N PRO A 35 -11.86 8.54 -5.08
CA PRO A 35 -10.59 8.13 -5.66
C PRO A 35 -9.35 8.51 -4.87
N ASN A 36 -8.64 7.50 -4.38
CA ASN A 36 -7.33 7.66 -3.76
C ASN A 36 -6.22 7.53 -4.81
N PHE A 37 -5.83 8.65 -5.42
CA PHE A 37 -4.70 8.73 -6.34
C PHE A 37 -3.33 8.56 -5.65
N ALA A 38 -3.27 8.70 -4.32
CA ALA A 38 -2.04 8.53 -3.55
C ALA A 38 -1.71 7.06 -3.27
N HIS A 39 -2.62 6.11 -3.55
CA HIS A 39 -2.41 4.69 -3.24
C HIS A 39 -1.10 4.13 -3.80
N GLY A 40 -0.77 4.45 -5.05
CA GLY A 40 0.50 4.05 -5.67
C GLY A 40 1.73 4.67 -5.00
N ALA A 41 1.62 5.90 -4.50
CA ALA A 41 2.69 6.57 -3.77
C ALA A 41 2.94 5.90 -2.41
N PHE A 42 1.89 5.51 -1.67
CA PHE A 42 2.03 4.74 -0.43
C PHE A 42 2.70 3.39 -0.66
N TYR A 43 2.36 2.70 -1.76
CA TYR A 43 3.01 1.44 -2.13
C TYR A 43 4.52 1.62 -2.35
N MET A 44 4.92 2.61 -3.17
CA MET A 44 6.34 2.89 -3.39
C MET A 44 7.05 3.31 -2.10
N LEU A 45 6.44 4.19 -1.29
CA LEU A 45 7.00 4.61 -0.01
C LEU A 45 7.26 3.41 0.90
N GLY A 46 6.33 2.46 1.00
CA GLY A 46 6.52 1.25 1.80
C GLY A 46 7.71 0.42 1.33
N ALA A 47 7.85 0.24 0.01
CA ALA A 47 8.99 -0.45 -0.57
C ALA A 47 10.33 0.26 -0.28
N TYR A 48 10.38 1.58 -0.42
CA TYR A 48 11.58 2.36 -0.12
C TYR A 48 11.92 2.40 1.37
N VAL A 49 10.93 2.45 2.27
CA VAL A 49 11.16 2.35 3.71
C VAL A 49 11.78 0.99 4.04
N ALA A 50 11.21 -0.11 3.54
CA ALA A 50 11.80 -1.43 3.75
C ALA A 50 13.22 -1.53 3.18
N LEU A 51 13.45 -1.02 1.96
CA LEU A 51 14.77 -1.03 1.32
C LEU A 51 15.81 -0.20 2.09
N THR A 52 15.45 1.00 2.54
CA THR A 52 16.36 1.89 3.28
C THR A 52 16.69 1.31 4.65
N VAL A 53 15.70 0.74 5.34
CA VAL A 53 15.89 0.05 6.61
C VAL A 53 16.83 -1.16 6.46
N MET A 54 16.69 -1.92 5.38
CA MET A 54 17.59 -3.05 5.10
C MET A 54 19.01 -2.59 4.73
N THR A 55 19.15 -1.59 3.86
CA THR A 55 20.45 -1.20 3.29
C THR A 55 21.27 -0.30 4.21
N LEU A 56 20.64 0.65 4.89
CA LEU A 56 21.35 1.62 5.73
C LEU A 56 21.54 1.12 7.17
N PHE A 57 20.57 0.38 7.70
CA PHE A 57 20.60 -0.08 9.09
C PHE A 57 20.88 -1.59 9.24
N GLY A 58 21.01 -2.32 8.12
CA GLY A 58 21.32 -3.76 8.14
C GLY A 58 20.22 -4.62 8.76
N ILE A 59 18.99 -4.10 8.85
CA ILE A 59 17.88 -4.80 9.49
C ILE A 59 17.39 -5.94 8.58
N PRO A 60 17.10 -7.15 9.12
CA PRO A 60 16.67 -8.29 8.33
C PRO A 60 15.30 -8.03 7.67
N TYR A 61 15.09 -8.65 6.51
CA TYR A 61 13.91 -8.46 5.65
C TYR A 61 12.58 -8.44 6.41
N TRP A 62 12.32 -9.45 7.25
CA TRP A 62 11.06 -9.57 7.98
C TRP A 62 10.81 -8.41 8.94
N LEU A 63 11.86 -7.96 9.63
CA LEU A 63 11.76 -6.83 10.56
C LEU A 63 11.62 -5.50 9.80
N ALA A 64 12.34 -5.35 8.68
CA ALA A 64 12.21 -4.19 7.81
C ALA A 64 10.81 -4.08 7.19
N MET A 65 10.21 -5.21 6.80
CA MET A 65 8.83 -5.26 6.31
C MET A 65 7.83 -4.83 7.39
N PHE A 66 8.00 -5.31 8.62
CA PHE A 66 7.14 -4.91 9.74
C PHE A 66 7.27 -3.41 10.05
N LEU A 67 8.49 -2.87 10.08
CA LEU A 67 8.72 -1.44 10.27
C LEU A 67 8.10 -0.60 9.15
N SER A 68 8.21 -1.05 7.89
CA SER A 68 7.56 -0.41 6.76
C SER A 68 6.04 -0.35 6.92
N ILE A 69 5.40 -1.45 7.33
CA ILE A 69 3.96 -1.50 7.61
C ILE A 69 3.57 -0.45 8.66
N LEU A 70 4.34 -0.36 9.76
CA LEU A 70 4.07 0.63 10.82
C LEU A 70 4.19 2.07 10.32
N VAL A 71 5.24 2.38 9.56
CA VAL A 71 5.46 3.71 9.00
C VAL A 71 4.32 4.09 8.04
N ILE A 72 3.94 3.20 7.12
CA ILE A 72 2.86 3.46 6.17
C ILE A 72 1.51 3.54 6.85
N ALA A 73 1.23 2.72 7.87
CA ALA A 73 0.01 2.82 8.66
C ALA A 73 -0.09 4.18 9.36
N ALA A 74 1.00 4.67 9.96
CA ALA A 74 1.03 5.99 10.58
C ALA A 74 0.77 7.11 9.56
N LEU A 75 1.42 7.04 8.39
CA LEU A 75 1.20 8.03 7.31
C LEU A 75 -0.24 7.97 6.76
N ALA A 76 -0.82 6.79 6.63
CA ALA A 76 -2.21 6.62 6.19
C ALA A 76 -3.18 7.27 7.18
N VAL A 77 -3.00 7.04 8.48
CA VAL A 77 -3.80 7.69 9.54
C VAL A 77 -3.63 9.21 9.52
N LEU A 78 -2.40 9.69 9.33
CA LEU A 78 -2.13 11.13 9.25
C LEU A 78 -2.84 11.75 8.04
N THR A 79 -2.81 11.07 6.90
CA THR A 79 -3.50 11.51 5.68
C THR A 79 -5.02 11.51 5.86
N ASP A 80 -5.58 10.48 6.50
CA ASP A 80 -7.00 10.43 6.86
C ASP A 80 -7.40 11.65 7.70
N ARG A 81 -6.64 11.98 8.74
CA ARG A 81 -6.94 13.10 9.62
C ARG A 81 -6.72 14.48 9.00
N LEU A 82 -5.68 14.66 8.20
CA LEU A 82 -5.31 15.97 7.65
C LEU A 82 -5.99 16.29 6.32
N VAL A 83 -6.32 15.27 5.53
CA VAL A 83 -6.86 15.44 4.18
C VAL A 83 -8.32 15.00 4.13
N TYR A 84 -8.59 13.73 4.46
CA TYR A 84 -9.93 13.18 4.29
C TYR A 84 -10.94 13.71 5.30
N HIS A 85 -10.55 13.90 6.56
CA HIS A 85 -11.46 14.41 7.58
C HIS A 85 -11.93 15.86 7.31
N PRO A 86 -11.05 16.82 6.95
CA PRO A 86 -11.49 18.16 6.54
C PRO A 86 -12.30 18.16 5.25
N LEU A 87 -11.92 17.34 4.26
CA LEU A 87 -12.65 17.26 2.99
C LEU A 87 -14.08 16.75 3.15
N ARG A 88 -14.32 15.81 4.07
CA ARG A 88 -15.69 15.34 4.39
C ARG A 88 -16.58 16.43 4.98
N ASN A 89 -15.99 17.41 5.66
CA ASN A 89 -16.71 18.50 6.32
C ASN A 89 -16.79 19.76 5.44
N ALA A 90 -16.08 19.80 4.32
CA ALA A 90 -16.15 20.90 3.38
C ALA A 90 -17.48 20.84 2.61
N THR A 91 -18.19 21.97 2.53
CA THR A 91 -19.44 22.09 1.76
C THR A 91 -19.22 21.65 0.31
N PRO A 92 -20.08 20.79 -0.27
CA PRO A 92 -19.99 20.42 -1.67
C PRO A 92 -20.07 21.69 -2.52
N LEU A 93 -19.12 21.90 -3.42
CA LEU A 93 -19.21 22.97 -4.42
C LEU A 93 -20.41 22.66 -5.32
N GLN A 94 -21.56 23.27 -5.01
CA GLN A 94 -22.73 23.29 -5.89
C GLN A 94 -22.39 24.18 -7.09
N HIS A 95 -22.10 23.55 -8.22
CA HIS A 95 -22.20 24.15 -9.55
C HIS A 95 -23.03 23.22 -10.43
#